data_AF-A0A662WJP6-F1
#
_entry.id   AF-A0A662WJP6-F1
#
_cell.length_a   1.000
_cell.length_b   1.000
_cell.length_c   1.000
_cell.angle_alpha   90.00
_cell.angle_beta   90.00
_cell.angle_gamma   90.00
#
_symmetry.space_group_name_H-M   'P 1'
#
loop_
_entity.id
_entity.type
_entity.pdbx_description
1 polymer ?
#
loop_
_entity_poly.entity_id
_entity_poly.type
_entity_poly.pdbx_seq_one_letter_code
_entity_poly.pdbx_strand_id
1 'polypeptide(L)'
;MAPRVKLIRHRWDMHALQALAKRDSDELTRVFTEMTELPAQAIDTQVQTFGFGAPMQFHSFEYEALFTLLLDELTALHDQQKATTERELQTLYQQFAPDRISKIPTQLEAFVFREQLLLQSVKQKYLS
;
A
#
# COMPACT_ATOMS: atom_id res chain seq x y z
N MET A 1 30.55 36.30 -8.95
CA MET A 1 29.25 35.92 -9.56
C MET A 1 29.54 35.12 -10.82
N ALA A 2 29.19 33.83 -10.86
CA ALA A 2 29.32 33.03 -12.08
C ALA A 2 28.27 33.49 -13.12
N PRO A 3 28.58 33.47 -14.42
CA PRO A 3 27.63 33.88 -15.44
C PRO A 3 26.44 32.90 -15.48
N ARG A 4 25.22 33.41 -15.23
CA ARG A 4 24.00 32.60 -15.30
C ARG A 4 23.68 32.29 -16.77
N VAL A 5 23.62 31.00 -17.10
CA VAL A 5 23.28 30.49 -18.43
C VAL A 5 21.88 30.97 -18.80
N LYS A 6 21.68 31.40 -20.06
CA LYS A 6 20.38 31.79 -20.60
C LYS A 6 19.40 30.62 -20.47
N LEU A 7 18.19 30.88 -19.97
CA LEU A 7 17.15 29.86 -19.84
C LEU A 7 16.80 29.33 -21.24
N ILE A 8 17.06 28.04 -21.45
CA ILE A 8 16.74 27.38 -22.71
C ILE A 8 15.26 26.99 -22.65
N ARG A 9 14.43 27.60 -23.50
CA ARG A 9 12.95 27.45 -23.46
C ARG A 9 12.44 26.01 -23.49
N HIS A 10 13.18 25.06 -24.08
CA HIS A 10 12.80 23.64 -24.13
C HIS A 10 13.44 22.79 -23.02
N ARG A 11 14.11 23.41 -22.04
CA ARG A 11 14.75 22.76 -20.88
C ARG A 11 14.44 23.47 -19.55
N TRP A 12 13.37 24.27 -19.53
CA TRP A 12 12.97 25.02 -18.33
C TRP A 12 12.67 24.10 -17.15
N ASP A 13 12.15 22.90 -17.45
CA ASP A 13 11.80 21.82 -16.54
C ASP A 13 13.01 21.35 -15.72
N MET A 14 14.15 21.16 -16.39
CA MET A 14 15.42 20.80 -15.73
C MET A 14 15.92 21.91 -14.81
N HIS A 15 15.77 23.18 -15.20
CA HIS A 15 16.13 24.31 -14.35
C HIS A 15 15.22 24.43 -13.13
N ALA A 16 13.89 24.22 -13.28
CA ALA A 16 12.93 24.21 -12.19
C ALA A 16 13.19 23.05 -11.21
N LEU A 17 13.40 21.83 -11.72
CA LEU A 17 13.69 20.65 -10.90
C LEU A 17 15.00 20.82 -10.11
N GLN A 18 16.03 21.37 -10.75
CA GLN A 18 17.31 21.62 -10.08
C GLN A 18 17.20 22.72 -9.01
N ALA A 19 16.40 23.77 -9.26
CA ALA A 19 16.16 24.82 -8.28
C ALA A 19 15.30 24.33 -7.09
N LEU A 20 14.29 23.48 -7.33
CA LEU A 20 13.53 22.79 -6.28
C LEU A 20 14.43 21.93 -5.39
N ALA A 21 15.28 21.08 -6.00
CA ALA A 21 16.21 20.22 -5.28
C ALA A 21 17.18 21.02 -4.40
N LYS A 22 17.59 22.21 -4.85
CA LYS A 22 18.49 23.12 -4.13
C LYS A 22 17.77 24.12 -3.22
N ARG A 23 16.43 24.10 -3.18
CA ARG A 23 15.57 25.09 -2.49
C ARG A 23 15.92 26.54 -2.85
N ASP A 24 16.25 26.78 -4.11
CA ASP A 24 16.62 28.11 -4.63
C ASP A 24 15.37 28.85 -5.13
N SER A 25 14.81 29.70 -4.27
CA SER A 25 13.57 30.46 -4.54
C SER A 25 13.71 31.49 -5.65
N ASP A 26 14.90 32.07 -5.80
CA ASP A 26 15.16 33.14 -6.78
C ASP A 26 15.19 32.55 -8.19
N GLU A 27 15.82 31.39 -8.33
CA GLU A 27 15.87 30.67 -9.61
C GLU A 27 14.49 30.10 -10.00
N LEU A 28 13.70 29.62 -9.03
CA LEU A 28 12.31 29.19 -9.29
C LEU A 28 11.45 30.35 -9.79
N THR A 29 11.51 31.49 -9.11
CA THR A 29 10.75 32.69 -9.50
C THR A 29 11.14 33.14 -10.91
N ARG A 30 12.44 33.10 -11.25
CA ARG A 30 12.93 33.41 -12.59
C ARG A 30 12.37 32.46 -13.65
N VAL A 31 12.46 31.14 -13.42
CA VAL A 31 11.97 30.13 -14.37
C VAL A 31 10.48 30.30 -14.64
N PHE A 32 9.66 30.46 -13.60
CA PHE A 32 8.21 30.60 -13.78
C PHE A 32 7.78 31.97 -14.35
N THR A 33 8.56 33.03 -14.13
CA THR A 33 8.27 34.36 -14.71
C THR A 33 8.68 34.45 -16.17
N GLU A 34 9.82 33.86 -16.57
CA GLU A 34 10.25 33.82 -17.98
C GLU A 34 9.38 32.86 -18.83
N MET A 35 8.61 31.99 -18.18
CA MET A 35 7.69 31.03 -18.82
C MET A 35 6.28 31.55 -19.08
N THR A 36 5.90 32.74 -18.61
CA THR A 36 4.53 33.29 -18.81
C THR A 36 4.15 33.49 -20.27
N GLU A 37 5.11 33.43 -21.20
CA GLU A 37 4.86 33.49 -22.64
C GLU A 37 4.48 32.15 -23.29
N LEU A 38 4.52 31.04 -22.55
CA LEU A 38 4.16 29.73 -23.10
C LEU A 38 2.62 29.60 -23.16
N PRO A 39 2.03 29.29 -24.33
CA PRO A 39 0.60 29.02 -24.41
C PRO A 39 0.25 27.83 -23.52
N ALA A 40 -0.96 27.79 -22.95
CA ALA A 40 -1.42 26.68 -22.10
C ALA A 40 -1.29 25.29 -22.76
N GLN A 41 -1.21 25.26 -24.09
CA GLN A 41 -1.00 24.10 -24.97
C GLN A 41 0.46 23.58 -24.95
N ALA A 42 1.43 24.41 -24.54
CA ALA A 42 2.85 24.06 -24.43
C ALA A 42 3.20 23.50 -23.05
N ILE A 43 2.27 23.54 -22.10
CA ILE A 43 2.34 22.74 -20.88
C ILE A 43 1.92 21.34 -21.29
N ASP A 44 2.90 20.44 -21.42
CA ASP A 44 2.61 19.03 -21.68
C ASP A 44 1.85 18.47 -20.48
N THR A 45 0.52 18.43 -20.57
CA THR A 45 -0.35 17.85 -19.53
C THR A 45 -0.17 16.34 -19.43
N GLN A 46 0.61 15.72 -20.31
CA GLN A 46 0.93 14.31 -20.27
C GLN A 46 2.43 14.13 -20.01
N VAL A 47 2.76 13.56 -18.85
CA VAL A 47 4.13 13.18 -18.50
C VAL A 47 4.57 12.05 -19.45
N GLN A 48 5.41 12.36 -20.44
CA GLN A 48 6.03 11.35 -21.30
C GLN A 48 7.25 10.73 -20.62
N THR A 49 7.27 9.41 -20.55
CA THR A 49 8.25 8.59 -19.85
C THR A 49 9.32 8.10 -20.82
N PHE A 50 10.57 8.56 -20.71
CA PHE A 50 11.67 8.06 -21.54
C PHE A 50 12.90 7.64 -20.73
N GLY A 51 13.23 6.34 -20.83
CA GLY A 51 14.57 5.74 -20.78
C GLY A 51 15.39 5.82 -19.49
N PHE A 52 15.69 7.02 -18.99
CA PHE A 52 16.65 7.24 -17.90
C PHE A 52 16.31 8.52 -17.12
N GLY A 53 15.50 8.38 -16.06
CA GLY A 53 15.10 9.47 -15.16
C GLY A 53 13.60 9.43 -14.88
N ALA A 54 13.23 9.25 -13.61
CA ALA A 54 11.99 8.66 -13.12
C ALA A 54 10.70 9.04 -13.90
N PRO A 55 10.08 8.06 -14.59
CA PRO A 55 8.72 8.17 -15.04
C PRO A 55 7.75 8.04 -13.85
N MET A 56 7.03 9.10 -13.49
CA MET A 56 5.85 8.97 -12.60
C MET A 56 4.62 8.45 -13.37
N GLN A 57 4.79 7.34 -14.08
CA GLN A 57 3.71 6.39 -14.27
C GLN A 57 3.92 5.32 -13.21
N PHE A 58 3.41 5.57 -12.01
CA PHE A 58 3.19 4.50 -11.05
C PHE A 58 2.36 3.45 -11.80
N HIS A 59 2.93 2.27 -12.03
CA HIS A 59 2.27 1.15 -12.66
C HIS A 59 1.19 0.64 -11.69
N SER A 60 0.11 1.40 -11.51
CA SER A 60 -1.00 1.04 -10.63
C SER A 60 -1.52 -0.35 -10.97
N PHE A 61 -1.51 -0.72 -12.25
CA PHE A 61 -1.91 -2.04 -12.74
C PHE A 61 -1.05 -3.20 -12.20
N GLU A 62 0.25 -3.01 -12.03
CA GLU A 62 1.14 -4.07 -11.49
C GLU A 62 0.95 -4.24 -9.97
N TYR A 63 0.72 -3.15 -9.24
CA TYR A 63 0.44 -3.21 -7.81
C TYR A 63 -0.93 -3.80 -7.50
N GLU A 64 -1.96 -3.51 -8.30
CA GLU A 64 -3.29 -4.12 -8.14
C GLU A 64 -3.24 -5.64 -8.31
N ALA A 65 -2.50 -6.14 -9.31
CA ALA A 65 -2.31 -7.57 -9.49
C ALA A 65 -1.55 -8.22 -8.31
N LEU A 66 -0.50 -7.56 -7.81
CA LEU A 66 0.23 -8.01 -6.62
C LEU A 66 -0.64 -7.99 -5.36
N PHE A 67 -1.45 -6.95 -5.18
CA PHE A 67 -2.35 -6.83 -4.04
C PHE A 67 -3.46 -7.88 -4.08
N THR A 68 -3.98 -8.19 -5.26
CA THR A 68 -4.98 -9.26 -5.45
C THR A 68 -4.38 -10.62 -5.10
N LEU A 69 -3.18 -10.92 -5.62
CA LEU A 69 -2.48 -12.17 -5.28
C LEU A 69 -2.20 -12.29 -3.77
N LEU A 70 -1.74 -11.21 -3.15
CA LEU A 70 -1.51 -11.17 -1.70
C LEU A 70 -2.81 -11.33 -0.91
N LEU A 71 -3.91 -10.73 -1.36
CA LEU A 71 -5.20 -10.84 -0.69
C LEU A 71 -5.72 -12.28 -0.75
N ASP A 72 -5.60 -12.94 -1.90
CA ASP A 72 -5.97 -14.35 -2.06
C ASP A 72 -5.13 -15.25 -1.15
N GLU A 73 -3.81 -15.02 -1.09
CA GLU A 73 -2.89 -15.79 -0.24
C GLU A 73 -3.18 -15.57 1.25
N LEU A 74 -3.41 -14.32 1.67
CA LEU A 74 -3.78 -14.00 3.05
C LEU A 74 -5.13 -14.59 3.44
N THR A 75 -6.09 -14.60 2.52
CA THR A 75 -7.42 -15.21 2.74
C THR A 75 -7.28 -16.72 2.90
N ALA A 76 -6.52 -17.38 2.02
CA ALA A 76 -6.26 -18.82 2.12
C ALA A 76 -5.55 -19.19 3.43
N LEU A 77 -4.57 -18.40 3.86
CA LEU A 77 -3.90 -18.59 5.15
C LEU A 77 -4.84 -18.41 6.33
N HIS A 78 -5.70 -17.38 6.30
CA HIS A 78 -6.69 -17.15 7.35
C HIS A 78 -7.70 -18.30 7.43
N ASP A 79 -8.23 -18.76 6.29
CA ASP A 79 -9.15 -19.90 6.22
C ASP A 79 -8.51 -21.19 6.75
N GLN A 80 -7.24 -21.43 6.41
CA GLN A 80 -6.49 -22.58 6.93
C GLN A 80 -6.30 -22.50 8.46
N GLN A 81 -5.96 -21.33 8.99
CA GLN A 81 -5.82 -21.11 10.43
C GLN A 81 -7.16 -21.28 11.15
N LYS A 82 -8.24 -20.74 10.59
CA LYS A 82 -9.60 -20.87 11.11
C LYS A 82 -10.03 -22.34 11.15
N ALA A 83 -9.84 -23.09 10.07
CA ALA A 83 -10.16 -24.51 10.00
C ALA A 83 -9.36 -25.36 11.01
N THR A 84 -8.08 -25.02 11.21
CA THR A 84 -7.23 -25.70 12.20
C THR A 84 -7.73 -25.42 13.62
N THR A 85 -8.03 -24.15 13.90
CA THR A 85 -8.58 -23.71 15.19
C THR A 85 -9.93 -24.37 15.50
N GLU A 86 -10.81 -24.45 14.50
CA GLU A 86 -12.11 -25.12 14.62
C GLU A 86 -11.96 -26.59 15.04
N ARG A 87 -11.08 -27.35 14.38
CA ARG A 87 -10.83 -28.77 14.71
C ARG A 87 -10.32 -28.96 16.14
N GLU A 88 -9.41 -28.09 16.58
CA GLU A 88 -8.89 -28.14 17.95
C GLU A 88 -9.98 -27.80 18.98
N LEU A 89 -10.80 -26.78 18.71
CA LEU A 89 -11.95 -26.44 19.55
C LEU A 89 -12.98 -27.58 19.60
N GLN A 90 -13.27 -28.22 18.47
CA GLN A 90 -14.15 -29.38 18.40
C GLN A 90 -13.63 -30.52 19.29
N THR A 91 -12.34 -30.83 19.21
CA THR A 91 -11.72 -31.89 20.02
C THR A 91 -11.82 -31.56 21.52
N LEU A 92 -11.49 -30.31 21.91
CA LEU A 92 -11.58 -29.87 23.30
C LEU A 92 -13.01 -29.88 23.83
N TYR A 93 -13.97 -29.35 23.06
CA TYR A 93 -15.37 -29.36 23.48
C TYR A 93 -15.96 -30.77 23.49
N GLN A 94 -15.59 -31.65 22.55
CA GLN A 94 -16.04 -33.04 22.59
C GLN A 94 -15.57 -33.77 23.86
N GLN A 95 -14.37 -33.45 24.35
CA GLN A 95 -13.83 -34.07 25.57
C GLN A 95 -14.37 -33.43 26.86
N PHE A 96 -14.50 -32.10 26.92
CA PHE A 96 -14.76 -31.38 28.18
C PHE A 96 -16.13 -30.69 28.26
N ALA A 97 -16.78 -30.40 27.13
CA ALA A 97 -18.05 -29.65 27.09
C ALA A 97 -18.83 -29.86 25.78
N PRO A 98 -19.42 -31.05 25.54
CA PRO A 98 -20.02 -31.41 24.25
C PRO A 98 -21.18 -30.49 23.85
N ASP A 99 -21.89 -29.93 24.84
CA ASP A 99 -22.99 -28.97 24.64
C ASP A 99 -22.55 -27.65 23.96
N ARG A 100 -21.23 -27.38 23.92
CA ARG A 100 -20.66 -26.16 23.32
C ARG A 100 -20.24 -26.34 21.86
N ILE A 101 -20.27 -27.56 21.32
CA ILE A 101 -19.87 -27.83 19.92
C ILE A 101 -20.72 -27.01 18.94
N SER A 102 -22.04 -26.91 19.19
CA SER A 102 -22.96 -26.12 18.37
C SER A 102 -22.68 -24.62 18.37
N LYS A 103 -21.90 -24.12 19.33
CA LYS A 103 -21.54 -22.69 19.46
C LYS A 103 -20.23 -22.34 18.77
N ILE A 104 -19.46 -23.32 18.30
CA ILE A 104 -18.15 -23.09 17.67
C ILE A 104 -18.27 -22.14 16.46
N PRO A 105 -19.22 -22.30 15.52
CA PRO A 105 -19.33 -21.39 14.38
C PRO A 105 -19.52 -19.93 14.81
N THR A 106 -20.46 -19.69 15.72
CA THR A 106 -20.74 -18.35 16.26
C THR A 106 -19.55 -17.76 17.02
N GLN A 107 -18.77 -18.60 17.72
CA GLN A 107 -17.56 -18.14 18.40
C GLN A 107 -16.44 -17.79 17.41
N LEU A 108 -16.26 -18.56 16.35
CA LEU A 108 -15.28 -18.23 15.31
C LEU A 108 -15.66 -16.94 14.57
N GLU A 109 -16.94 -16.70 14.32
CA GLU A 109 -17.44 -15.44 13.77
C GLU A 109 -17.25 -14.25 14.72
N ALA A 110 -17.41 -14.44 16.02
CA ALA A 110 -17.17 -13.38 17.01
C ALA A 110 -15.66 -13.05 17.18
N PHE A 111 -14.79 -13.99 16.82
CA PHE A 111 -13.33 -13.88 16.95
C PHE A 111 -12.63 -13.88 15.59
N VAL A 112 -13.24 -13.30 14.55
CA VAL A 112 -12.63 -13.20 13.21
C VAL A 112 -11.26 -12.51 13.29
N PHE A 113 -10.25 -13.14 12.69
CA PHE A 113 -8.81 -12.80 12.76
C PHE A 113 -8.17 -12.92 14.15
N ARG A 114 -8.88 -13.48 15.14
CA ARG A 114 -8.45 -13.66 16.53
C ARG A 114 -8.81 -15.04 17.07
N GLU A 115 -9.05 -16.00 16.19
CA GLU A 115 -9.52 -17.35 16.51
C GLU A 115 -8.52 -18.07 17.44
N GLN A 116 -7.22 -17.82 17.26
CA GLN A 116 -6.19 -18.39 18.14
C GLN A 116 -6.30 -17.93 19.59
N LEU A 117 -6.75 -16.70 19.85
CA LEU A 117 -6.96 -16.22 21.23
C LEU A 117 -8.12 -16.96 21.89
N LEU A 118 -9.19 -17.24 21.14
CA LEU A 118 -10.29 -18.07 21.61
C LEU A 118 -9.75 -19.46 21.99
N LEU A 119 -8.98 -20.10 21.12
CA LEU A 119 -8.40 -21.41 21.38
C LEU A 119 -7.50 -21.43 22.62
N GLN A 120 -6.63 -20.43 22.79
CA GLN A 120 -5.78 -20.30 23.98
C GLN A 120 -6.63 -20.16 25.26
N SER A 121 -7.67 -19.34 25.22
CA SER A 121 -8.57 -19.17 26.37
C SER A 121 -9.31 -20.46 26.74
N VAL A 122 -9.72 -21.24 25.73
CA VAL A 122 -10.38 -22.55 25.92
C VAL A 122 -9.39 -23.57 26.48
N LYS A 123 -8.17 -23.64 25.93
CA LYS A 123 -7.10 -24.50 26.45
C LYS A 123 -6.78 -24.16 27.90
N GLN A 124 -6.61 -22.87 28.24
CA GLN A 124 -6.37 -22.45 29.61
C GLN A 124 -7.53 -22.83 30.55
N LYS A 125 -8.78 -22.82 30.07
CA LYS A 125 -9.93 -23.16 30.91
C LYS A 125 -10.06 -24.66 31.21
N TYR A 126 -9.71 -25.52 30.26
CA TYR A 126 -9.97 -26.97 30.35
C TYR A 126 -8.72 -27.82 30.57
N LEU A 127 -7.53 -27.28 30.29
CA LEU A 127 -6.24 -27.96 30.46
C LEU A 127 -5.38 -27.35 31.58
N SER A 128 -5.83 -26.29 32.25
CA SER A 128 -5.24 -25.80 33.50
C SER A 128 -5.84 -26.51 34.71
#